data_AF-T1C413-F1
#
_entry.id   AF-T1C413-F1
#
_cell.length_a   1.000
_cell.length_b   1.000
_cell.length_c   1.000
_cell.angle_alpha   90.00
_cell.angle_beta   90.00
_cell.angle_gamma   90.00
#
_symmetry.space_group_name_H-M   'P 1'
#
loop_
_entity.id
_entity.type
_entity.pdbx_description
1 polymer ?
#
loop_
_entity_poly.entity_id
_entity_poly.type
_entity_poly.pdbx_seq_one_letter_code
_entity_poly.pdbx_strand_id
1 'polypeptide(L)'
;NGYERWCLWLGDAEPAALKALPLAMERVAAVRRFRAASKSAPTRKLAETPRRFHVEFMPDKDFLVIPEVSSERRDFIPIGYFKPDTLASNLLRIVAHATPYHFGVLSSTMHNAWMRTVAGRLESRYRYSVHIVYNNFPWPQAVPEDKQRA
;
A
#
# COMPACT_ATOMS: atom_id res chain seq x y z
N ASN A 1 14.44 7.64 4.45
CA ASN A 1 15.45 6.86 3.70
C ASN A 1 15.42 7.33 2.26
N GLY A 2 15.90 8.54 1.97
CA GLY A 2 15.66 9.30 0.73
C GLY A 2 16.21 8.69 -0.55
N TYR A 3 15.76 7.48 -0.86
CA TYR A 3 16.06 6.72 -2.05
C TYR A 3 14.76 6.54 -2.84
N GLU A 4 14.86 6.69 -4.15
CA GLU A 4 13.78 6.38 -5.06
C GLU A 4 13.78 4.90 -5.40
N ARG A 5 12.59 4.31 -5.48
CA ARG A 5 12.42 2.90 -5.82
C ARG A 5 11.47 2.78 -7.00
N TRP A 6 11.95 2.11 -8.04
CA TRP A 6 11.21 1.86 -9.26
C TRP A 6 10.79 0.40 -9.35
N CYS A 7 9.69 0.13 -10.06
CA CYS A 7 9.27 -1.22 -10.40
C CYS A 7 8.85 -1.28 -11.88
N LEU A 8 8.99 -2.46 -12.47
CA LEU A 8 8.59 -2.71 -13.85
C LEU A 8 7.17 -3.30 -13.84
N TRP A 9 6.17 -2.46 -14.13
CA TRP A 9 4.79 -2.88 -14.30
C TRP A 9 4.52 -3.24 -15.77
N LEU A 10 4.11 -4.48 -16.03
CA LEU A 10 3.83 -5.00 -17.38
C LEU A 10 2.45 -5.64 -17.48
N GLY A 11 1.56 -5.38 -16.51
CA GLY A 11 0.24 -6.01 -16.42
C GLY A 11 -0.59 -5.79 -17.68
N ASP A 12 -0.57 -4.55 -18.18
CA ASP A 12 -1.38 -4.07 -19.30
C ASP A 12 -0.58 -3.89 -20.59
N ALA A 13 0.68 -4.35 -20.61
CA ALA A 13 1.54 -4.24 -21.78
C ALA A 13 1.07 -5.16 -22.92
N GLU A 14 0.86 -4.57 -24.10
CA GLU A 14 0.48 -5.29 -25.31
C GLU A 14 1.56 -6.29 -25.77
N PRO A 15 1.20 -7.47 -26.31
CA PRO A 15 2.17 -8.46 -26.78
C PRO A 15 3.16 -7.91 -27.81
N ALA A 16 2.71 -7.00 -28.68
CA ALA A 16 3.58 -6.35 -29.67
C ALA A 16 4.67 -5.49 -29.01
N ALA A 17 4.32 -4.72 -27.97
CA ALA A 17 5.28 -3.92 -27.22
C ALA A 17 6.29 -4.81 -26.46
N LEU A 18 5.84 -5.94 -25.91
CA LEU A 18 6.72 -6.87 -25.20
C LEU A 18 7.76 -7.53 -26.10
N LYS A 19 7.45 -7.80 -27.37
CA LYS A 19 8.42 -8.33 -28.35
C LYS A 19 9.61 -7.38 -28.55
N ALA A 20 9.38 -6.07 -28.45
CA ALA A 20 10.41 -5.05 -28.56
C ALA A 20 11.25 -4.90 -27.27
N LEU A 21 10.92 -5.59 -26.19
CA LEU A 21 11.55 -5.45 -24.87
C LEU A 21 12.16 -6.78 -24.37
N PRO A 22 13.21 -7.31 -25.02
CA PRO A 22 13.77 -8.63 -24.68
C PRO A 22 14.24 -8.72 -23.22
N LEU A 23 14.89 -7.67 -22.70
CA LEU A 23 15.33 -7.63 -21.29
C LEU A 23 14.16 -7.63 -20.29
N ALA A 24 13.03 -7.02 -20.64
CA ALA A 24 11.82 -7.08 -19.80
C ALA A 24 11.27 -8.51 -19.77
N MET A 25 11.26 -9.20 -20.91
CA MET A 25 10.80 -10.58 -21.02
C MET A 25 11.69 -11.57 -20.24
N GLU A 26 13.00 -11.31 -20.14
CA GLU A 26 13.88 -12.06 -19.25
C GLU A 26 13.46 -11.94 -17.77
N ARG A 27 13.08 -10.72 -17.33
CA ARG A 27 12.56 -10.49 -15.97
C ARG A 27 11.24 -11.22 -15.75
N VAL A 28 10.33 -11.19 -16.72
CA VAL A 28 9.07 -11.93 -16.68
C VAL A 28 9.32 -13.45 -16.56
N ALA A 29 10.27 -13.99 -17.33
CA ALA A 29 10.64 -15.40 -17.26
C ALA A 29 11.25 -15.77 -15.90
N ALA A 30 12.08 -14.89 -15.32
CA ALA A 30 12.64 -15.08 -13.99
C ALA A 30 11.55 -15.12 -12.91
N VAL A 31 10.58 -14.20 -12.95
CA VAL A 31 9.42 -14.20 -12.04
C VAL A 31 8.61 -15.48 -12.17
N ARG A 32 8.35 -15.95 -13.40
CA ARG A 32 7.65 -17.22 -13.66
C ARG A 32 8.38 -18.40 -13.00
N ARG A 33 9.70 -18.53 -13.23
CA ARG A 33 10.52 -19.62 -12.64
C ARG A 33 10.49 -19.59 -11.11
N PHE A 34 10.69 -18.40 -10.53
CA PHE A 34 10.65 -18.22 -9.07
C PHE A 34 9.30 -18.64 -8.49
N ARG A 35 8.19 -18.20 -9.09
CA ARG A 35 6.83 -18.53 -8.64
C ARG A 35 6.51 -20.02 -8.78
N ALA A 36 6.90 -20.64 -9.90
CA ALA A 36 6.66 -22.06 -10.16
C ALA A 36 7.39 -22.98 -9.16
N ALA A 37 8.56 -22.56 -8.67
CA ALA A 37 9.33 -23.29 -7.66
C ALA A 37 8.80 -23.13 -6.22
N SER A 38 7.76 -22.30 -5.99
CA SER A 38 7.24 -22.02 -4.65
C SER A 38 6.52 -23.23 -4.02
N LYS A 39 6.69 -23.41 -2.71
CA LYS A 39 5.90 -24.39 -1.92
C LYS A 39 4.44 -23.97 -1.77
N SER A 40 4.13 -22.68 -1.88
CA SER A 40 2.76 -22.13 -1.78
C SER A 40 1.98 -22.36 -3.08
N ALA A 41 0.86 -23.09 -3.01
CA ALA A 41 0.01 -23.36 -4.16
C ALA A 41 -0.54 -22.07 -4.82
N PRO A 42 -1.02 -21.05 -4.08
CA PRO A 42 -1.38 -19.76 -4.67
C PRO A 42 -0.22 -19.08 -5.43
N THR A 43 1.00 -19.16 -4.88
CA THR A 43 2.18 -18.57 -5.53
C THR A 43 2.54 -19.29 -6.82
N ARG A 44 2.42 -20.63 -6.87
CA ARG A 44 2.63 -21.39 -8.10
C ARG A 44 1.62 -21.02 -9.19
N LYS A 45 0.35 -20.85 -8.83
CA LYS A 45 -0.70 -20.42 -9.78
C LYS A 45 -0.35 -19.06 -10.42
N LEU A 46 0.23 -18.13 -9.65
CA LEU A 46 0.69 -16.83 -10.18
C LEU A 46 1.86 -16.92 -11.17
N ALA A 47 2.48 -18.10 -11.36
CA ALA A 47 3.45 -18.29 -12.44
C ALA A 47 2.77 -18.23 -13.83
N GLU A 48 1.46 -18.45 -13.92
CA GLU A 48 0.66 -18.32 -15.14
C GLU A 48 0.50 -16.84 -15.56
N THR A 49 0.50 -15.93 -14.59
CA THR A 49 0.39 -14.47 -14.79
C THR A 49 1.65 -13.72 -14.29
N PRO A 50 2.85 -14.00 -14.84
CA PRO A 50 4.12 -13.52 -14.29
C PRO A 50 4.38 -12.01 -14.48
N ARG A 51 3.55 -11.34 -15.30
CA ARG A 51 3.58 -9.88 -15.52
C ARG A 51 2.79 -9.09 -14.47
N ARG A 52 1.96 -9.78 -13.69
CA ARG A 52 1.02 -9.25 -12.70
C ARG A 52 1.61 -9.42 -11.29
N PHE A 53 1.26 -8.54 -10.36
CA PHE A 53 1.61 -8.71 -8.95
C PHE A 53 0.70 -9.73 -8.28
N HIS A 54 1.08 -10.19 -7.08
CA HIS A 54 0.28 -11.14 -6.30
C HIS A 54 -1.05 -10.50 -5.89
N VAL A 55 -0.97 -9.29 -5.34
CA VAL A 55 -2.12 -8.47 -4.96
C VAL A 55 -1.95 -7.14 -5.64
N GLU A 56 -2.99 -6.70 -6.32
CA GLU A 56 -3.02 -5.46 -7.10
C GLU A 56 -4.13 -4.59 -6.52
N PHE A 57 -3.74 -3.45 -5.96
CA PHE A 57 -4.66 -2.39 -5.59
C PHE A 57 -4.06 -1.08 -6.13
N MET A 58 -4.61 -0.61 -7.25
CA MET A 58 -4.07 0.48 -8.04
C MET A 58 -5.18 1.52 -8.22
N PRO A 59 -5.30 2.50 -7.29
CA PRO A 59 -6.30 3.55 -7.38
C PRO A 59 -6.16 4.35 -8.68
N ASP A 60 -7.29 4.71 -9.28
CA ASP A 60 -7.38 5.54 -10.49
C ASP A 60 -7.35 7.04 -10.19
N LYS A 61 -7.38 7.41 -8.91
CA LYS A 61 -7.33 8.77 -8.36
C LYS A 61 -6.32 8.86 -7.24
N ASP A 62 -5.97 10.09 -6.86
CA ASP A 62 -5.12 10.38 -5.70
C ASP A 62 -5.62 9.63 -4.45
N PHE A 63 -4.68 9.06 -3.70
CA PHE A 63 -4.98 8.20 -2.58
C PHE A 63 -4.02 8.46 -1.42
N LEU A 64 -4.49 8.23 -0.21
CA LEU A 64 -3.67 8.40 1.00
C LEU A 64 -3.00 7.07 1.35
N VAL A 65 -1.72 7.13 1.73
CA VAL A 65 -0.96 5.98 2.20
C VAL A 65 -0.61 6.08 3.68
N ILE A 66 -0.67 4.96 4.38
CA ILE A 66 -0.26 4.79 5.78
C ILE A 66 0.79 3.68 5.84
N PRO A 67 2.03 3.96 6.29
CA PRO A 67 3.05 2.93 6.48
C PRO A 67 2.59 1.83 7.45
N GLU A 68 2.71 0.57 7.04
CA GLU A 68 2.48 -0.57 7.94
C GLU A 68 3.50 -0.55 9.07
N VAL A 69 4.79 -0.39 8.77
CA VAL A 69 5.84 -0.39 9.78
C VAL A 69 6.52 0.97 9.83
N SER A 70 6.53 1.60 11.00
CA SER A 70 7.20 2.89 11.21
C SER A 70 7.85 2.97 12.60
N SER A 71 8.85 3.84 12.74
CA SER A 71 9.55 4.00 14.03
C SER A 71 8.60 4.56 15.09
N GLU A 72 8.67 3.93 16.25
CA GLU A 72 8.02 4.30 17.50
C GLU A 72 8.51 5.62 18.11
N ARG A 73 9.62 6.17 17.60
CA ARG A 73 10.17 7.46 18.05
C ARG A 73 9.43 8.67 17.47
N ARG A 74 8.51 8.47 16.53
CA ARG A 74 7.74 9.56 15.92
C ARG A 74 6.45 9.78 16.68
N ASP A 75 6.10 11.05 16.90
CA ASP A 75 4.83 11.46 17.49
C ASP A 75 3.64 11.23 16.56
N PHE A 76 3.89 11.14 15.26
CA PHE A 76 2.88 10.83 14.24
C PHE A 76 3.43 9.83 13.24
N ILE A 77 2.59 8.88 12.81
CA ILE A 77 2.91 8.06 11.65
C ILE A 77 2.96 8.98 10.42
N PRO A 78 4.04 8.94 9.62
CA PRO A 78 4.12 9.77 8.43
C PRO A 78 3.22 9.20 7.34
N ILE A 79 2.05 9.81 7.16
CA ILE A 79 1.09 9.50 6.10
C ILE A 79 1.16 10.57 5.01
N GLY A 80 0.69 10.26 3.80
CA GLY A 80 0.73 11.23 2.70
C GLY A 80 -0.03 10.78 1.47
N TYR A 81 -0.31 11.74 0.58
CA TYR A 81 -1.03 11.50 -0.68
C TYR A 81 -0.07 11.08 -1.79
N PHE A 82 -0.45 10.01 -2.50
CA PHE A 82 0.21 9.54 -3.73
C PHE A 82 -0.75 9.68 -4.91
N LYS A 83 -0.16 9.78 -6.11
CA LYS A 83 -0.87 9.85 -7.40
C LYS A 83 -1.01 8.45 -8.02
N PRO A 84 -1.95 8.24 -8.96
CA PRO A 84 -2.18 6.96 -9.65
C PRO A 84 -0.96 6.37 -10.38
N ASP A 85 0.02 7.19 -10.75
CA ASP A 85 1.27 6.75 -11.39
C ASP A 85 2.25 6.05 -10.42
N THR A 86 1.96 6.10 -9.11
CA THR A 86 2.80 5.56 -8.05
C THR A 86 2.19 4.29 -7.47
N LEU A 87 2.94 3.19 -7.50
CA LEU A 87 2.48 1.91 -6.95
C LEU A 87 2.91 1.74 -5.49
N ALA A 88 1.93 1.53 -4.61
CA ALA A 88 2.19 1.26 -3.21
C ALA A 88 2.56 -0.22 -3.00
N SER A 89 3.65 -0.49 -2.28
CA SER A 89 3.98 -1.87 -1.88
C SER A 89 3.06 -2.36 -0.77
N ASN A 90 3.11 -3.66 -0.46
CA ASN A 90 2.34 -4.26 0.63
C ASN A 90 2.64 -3.69 2.03
N LEU A 91 3.72 -2.93 2.19
CA LEU A 91 4.08 -2.22 3.43
C LEU A 91 3.41 -0.85 3.55
N LEU A 92 2.54 -0.49 2.62
CA LEU A 92 1.66 0.67 2.71
C LEU A 92 0.21 0.19 2.75
N ARG A 93 -0.60 0.81 3.61
CA ARG A 93 -2.05 0.70 3.61
C ARG A 93 -2.60 1.87 2.82
N ILE A 94 -3.57 1.59 1.95
CA ILE A 94 -4.18 2.61 1.09
C ILE A 94 -5.55 2.96 1.62
N VAL A 95 -5.83 4.26 1.69
CA VAL A 95 -7.18 4.81 1.84
C VAL A 95 -7.54 5.45 0.49
N ALA A 96 -8.36 4.74 -0.28
CA ALA A 96 -8.87 5.25 -1.56
C ALA A 96 -9.88 6.38 -1.29
N HIS A 97 -9.95 7.35 -2.21
CA HIS A 97 -10.87 8.49 -2.12
C HIS A 97 -10.75 9.29 -0.81
N ALA A 98 -9.54 9.35 -0.24
CA ALA A 98 -9.29 10.05 1.00
C ALA A 98 -9.42 11.57 0.82
N THR A 99 -10.29 12.19 1.61
CA THR A 99 -10.42 13.66 1.70
C THR A 99 -9.44 14.24 2.73
N PRO A 100 -9.15 15.55 2.70
CA PRO A 100 -8.44 16.27 3.76
C PRO A 100 -8.94 15.98 5.18
N TYR A 101 -10.23 15.70 5.36
CA TYR A 101 -10.77 15.22 6.64
C TYR A 101 -10.10 13.91 7.12
N HIS A 102 -9.97 12.92 6.23
CA HIS A 102 -9.30 11.66 6.55
C HIS A 102 -7.85 11.91 6.96
N PHE A 103 -7.13 12.75 6.19
CA PHE A 103 -5.76 13.13 6.55
C PHE A 103 -5.69 13.79 7.92
N GLY A 104 -6.56 14.76 8.20
CA GLY A 104 -6.62 15.47 9.48
C GLY A 104 -6.88 14.54 10.67
N VAL A 105 -7.84 13.62 10.56
CA VAL A 105 -8.14 12.67 11.65
C VAL A 105 -6.98 11.69 11.84
N LEU A 106 -6.43 11.12 10.77
CA LEU A 106 -5.36 10.13 10.84
C LEU A 106 -4.01 10.71 11.28
N SER A 107 -3.79 12.00 11.03
CA SER A 107 -2.65 12.77 11.54
C SER A 107 -2.90 13.37 12.93
N SER A 108 -4.08 13.19 13.53
CA SER A 108 -4.37 13.73 14.86
C SER A 108 -3.61 13.00 15.97
N THR A 109 -3.39 13.70 17.09
CA THR A 109 -2.86 13.10 18.32
C THR A 109 -3.76 11.97 18.81
N MET A 110 -5.08 12.10 18.68
CA MET A 110 -6.04 11.08 19.13
C MET A 110 -5.90 9.77 18.35
N HIS A 111 -5.83 9.83 17.03
CA HIS A 111 -5.62 8.63 16.22
C HIS A 111 -4.26 7.98 16.49
N ASN A 112 -3.20 8.79 16.64
CA ASN A 112 -1.88 8.25 16.91
C ASN A 112 -1.75 7.71 18.35
N ALA A 113 -2.46 8.26 19.34
CA ALA A 113 -2.57 7.69 20.68
C ALA A 113 -3.35 6.37 20.69
N TRP A 114 -4.45 6.29 19.95
CA TRP A 114 -5.20 5.06 19.74
C TRP A 114 -4.32 3.98 19.12
N MET A 115 -3.68 4.31 17.99
CA MET A 115 -2.74 3.44 17.29
C MET A 115 -1.63 2.92 18.22
N ARG A 116 -1.00 3.78 19.03
CA ARG A 116 0.05 3.37 19.97
C ARG A 116 -0.42 2.32 20.96
N THR A 117 -1.67 2.43 21.38
CA THR A 117 -2.30 1.61 22.41
C THR A 117 -2.70 0.24 21.86
N VAL A 118 -3.30 0.20 20.68
CA VAL A 118 -3.96 -1.02 20.16
C VAL A 118 -3.18 -1.72 19.04
N ALA A 119 -2.27 -1.03 18.35
CA ALA A 119 -1.55 -1.63 17.23
C ALA A 119 -0.62 -2.74 17.69
N GLY A 120 -0.47 -3.76 16.85
CA GLY A 120 0.65 -4.70 16.97
C GLY A 120 1.99 -3.98 16.80
N ARG A 121 3.08 -4.69 17.11
CA ARG A 121 4.44 -4.15 16.99
C ARG A 121 5.35 -5.12 16.24
N LEU A 122 6.34 -4.58 15.54
CA LEU A 122 7.51 -5.33 15.10
C LEU A 122 8.66 -4.94 16.05
N GLU A 123 8.96 -5.84 17.00
CA GLU A 123 9.73 -5.49 18.20
C GLU A 123 9.04 -4.31 18.91
N SER A 124 9.62 -3.12 18.88
CA SER A 124 9.01 -1.90 19.43
C SER A 124 8.34 -1.01 18.37
N ARG A 125 8.64 -1.22 17.08
CA ARG A 125 8.15 -0.38 15.98
C ARG A 125 6.65 -0.52 15.82
N TYR A 126 5.97 0.58 15.48
CA TYR A 126 4.54 0.55 15.20
C TYR A 126 4.26 -0.35 14.00
N ARG A 127 3.27 -1.24 14.14
CA ARG A 127 2.76 -2.05 13.05
C ARG A 127 1.26 -1.75 12.83
N TYR A 128 1.00 -0.82 11.93
CA TYR A 128 -0.34 -0.38 11.59
C TYR A 128 -1.15 -1.50 10.93
N SER A 129 -2.39 -1.68 11.39
CA SER A 129 -3.33 -2.66 10.85
C SER A 129 -4.68 -2.00 10.60
N VAL A 130 -5.25 -2.20 9.41
CA VAL A 130 -6.59 -1.70 9.08
C VAL A 130 -7.62 -2.31 10.03
N HIS A 131 -7.56 -3.63 10.25
CA HIS A 131 -8.54 -4.36 11.05
C HIS A 131 -8.44 -4.10 12.55
N ILE A 132 -7.27 -3.72 13.07
CA ILE A 132 -7.07 -3.50 14.50
C ILE A 132 -7.17 -2.01 14.84
N VAL A 133 -6.52 -1.15 14.06
CA VAL A 133 -6.41 0.28 14.35
C VAL A 133 -7.54 1.06 13.69
N TYR A 134 -7.58 1.08 12.35
CA TYR A 134 -8.47 1.96 11.58
C TYR A 134 -9.95 1.62 11.79
N ASN A 135 -10.31 0.35 11.64
CA ASN A 135 -11.69 -0.11 11.71
C ASN A 135 -12.31 0.03 13.11
N ASN A 136 -11.49 0.01 14.16
CA ASN A 136 -11.97 0.11 15.55
C ASN A 136 -11.71 1.50 16.16
N PHE A 137 -11.17 2.45 15.39
CA PHE A 137 -10.96 3.81 15.88
C PHE A 137 -12.33 4.47 16.15
N PRO A 138 -12.56 5.08 17.33
CA PRO A 138 -13.79 5.81 17.61
C PRO A 138 -13.81 7.13 16.82
N TRP A 139 -14.33 7.07 15.59
CA TRP A 139 -14.41 8.22 14.69
C TRP A 139 -15.31 9.35 15.25
N PRO A 140 -14.97 10.63 15.02
CA PRO A 140 -15.82 11.76 15.36
C PRO A 140 -17.21 11.64 14.71
N GLN A 141 -18.28 11.69 15.50
CA GLN A 141 -19.66 11.45 15.04
C GLN A 141 -20.44 12.73 14.65
N ALA A 142 -20.05 13.90 15.16
CA ALA A 142 -20.80 15.16 15.01
C ALA A 142 -20.11 16.16 14.04
N VAL A 143 -19.44 15.66 13.00
CA VAL A 143 -18.75 16.52 12.02
C VAL A 143 -19.70 16.84 10.87
N PRO A 144 -19.99 18.12 10.57
CA PRO A 144 -20.78 18.51 9.41
C PRO A 144 -20.29 17.87 8.11
N GLU A 145 -21.20 17.44 7.26
CA GLU A 145 -20.88 16.64 6.06
C GLU A 145 -20.02 17.41 5.04
N ASP A 146 -20.21 18.73 4.94
CA ASP A 146 -19.37 19.63 4.16
C ASP A 146 -17.90 19.57 4.60
N LYS A 147 -17.65 19.44 5.90
CA LYS A 147 -16.29 19.32 6.46
C LYS A 147 -15.67 17.94 6.28
N GLN A 148 -16.46 16.91 6.01
CA GLN A 148 -15.95 15.56 5.73
C GLN A 148 -15.57 15.38 4.25
N ARG A 149 -16.25 16.11 3.36
CA ARG A 149 -16.10 16.04 1.90
C ARG A 149 -15.08 17.02 1.33
N ALA A 150 -14.74 18.07 2.07
CA ALA A 150 -13.71 19.07 1.73
C ALA A 150 -12.31 18.45 1.67
#